data_AF-A0AAX0IVV3-F1
#
_entry.id   AF-A0AAX0IVV3-F1
#
_cell.length_a   1.000
_cell.length_b   1.000
_cell.length_c   1.000
_cell.angle_alpha   90.00
_cell.angle_beta   90.00
_cell.angle_gamma   90.00
#
_symmetry.space_group_name_H-M   'P 1'
#
loop_
_entity.id
_entity.type
_entity.pdbx_description
1 polymer ?
#
loop_
_entity_poly.entity_id
_entity_poly.type
_entity_poly.pdbx_seq_one_letter_code
_entity_poly.pdbx_strand_id
1 'polypeptide(L)'
;MERETLDYYEPIFFEVVKRNPEKFVSLIKPFIDSRSKQRWITTEELCEAIGTSTSSWHKSEVRNHPVVVAARRTDTRPYKYQASMIDEIQKIWDERRKR
;
A
#
# COMPACT_ATOMS: atom_id res chain seq x y z
N MET A 1 -30.59 18.93 0.06
CA MET A 1 -30.92 17.68 -0.64
C MET A 1 -29.94 16.53 -0.35
N GLU A 2 -28.73 16.79 0.17
CA GLU A 2 -27.73 15.73 0.38
C GLU A 2 -27.85 14.96 1.71
N ARG A 3 -28.19 15.62 2.83
CA ARG A 3 -28.27 14.94 4.14
C ARG A 3 -29.47 14.00 4.29
N GLU A 4 -30.68 14.49 4.00
CA GLU A 4 -31.92 13.70 4.17
C GLU A 4 -31.93 12.43 3.31
N THR A 5 -31.32 12.49 2.13
CA THR A 5 -31.18 11.33 1.25
C THR A 5 -30.21 10.30 1.84
N LEU A 6 -29.08 10.76 2.39
CA LEU A 6 -28.11 9.87 3.04
C LEU A 6 -28.69 9.23 4.31
N ASP A 7 -29.39 10.01 5.13
CA ASP A 7 -30.03 9.55 6.36
C ASP A 7 -31.11 8.49 6.08
N TYR A 8 -31.79 8.58 4.92
CA TYR A 8 -32.76 7.57 4.48
C TYR A 8 -32.10 6.24 4.08
N TYR A 9 -31.00 6.28 3.34
CA TYR A 9 -30.35 5.07 2.82
C TYR A 9 -29.41 4.41 3.84
N GLU A 10 -28.90 5.16 4.82
CA GLU A 10 -27.98 4.65 5.84
C GLU A 10 -28.48 3.41 6.59
N PRO A 11 -29.71 3.39 7.17
CA PRO A 11 -30.21 2.20 7.87
C PRO A 11 -30.40 1.01 6.93
N ILE A 12 -30.87 1.25 5.71
CA ILE A 12 -31.06 0.21 4.68
C ILE A 12 -29.70 -0.40 4.31
N PHE A 13 -28.69 0.44 4.09
CA PHE A 13 -27.34 0.02 3.78
C PHE A 13 -26.77 -0.86 4.91
N PHE A 14 -26.86 -0.42 6.16
CA PHE A 14 -26.38 -1.21 7.29
C PHE A 14 -27.09 -2.55 7.44
N GLU A 15 -28.40 -2.61 7.18
CA GLU A 15 -29.15 -3.85 7.21
C GLU A 15 -28.70 -4.82 6.11
N VAL A 16 -28.48 -4.34 4.89
CA VAL A 16 -27.97 -5.15 3.77
C VAL A 16 -26.57 -5.68 4.07
N VAL A 17 -25.68 -4.85 4.62
CA VAL A 17 -24.31 -5.25 5.01
C VAL A 17 -24.35 -6.31 6.11
N LYS A 18 -25.20 -6.13 7.15
CA LYS A 18 -25.37 -7.11 8.22
C LYS A 18 -25.86 -8.47 7.71
N ARG A 19 -26.79 -8.47 6.74
CA ARG A 19 -27.34 -9.69 6.15
C ARG A 19 -26.36 -10.41 5.22
N ASN A 20 -25.45 -9.69 4.57
CA ASN A 20 -24.54 -10.23 3.56
C ASN A 20 -23.09 -9.70 3.71
N PRO A 21 -22.41 -9.97 4.84
CA PRO A 21 -21.12 -9.37 5.12
C PRO A 21 -20.05 -9.79 4.12
N GLU A 22 -20.03 -11.05 3.69
CA GLU A 22 -19.05 -11.56 2.72
C GLU A 22 -19.22 -10.92 1.35
N LYS A 23 -20.47 -10.76 0.89
CA LYS A 23 -20.77 -10.11 -0.39
C LYS A 23 -20.35 -8.64 -0.35
N PHE A 24 -20.62 -7.94 0.75
CA PHE A 24 -20.12 -6.58 0.92
C PHE A 24 -18.59 -6.53 0.85
N VAL A 25 -17.89 -7.33 1.66
CA VAL A 25 -16.42 -7.42 1.63
C VAL A 25 -15.90 -7.68 0.22
N SER A 26 -16.51 -8.61 -0.52
CA SER A 26 -16.10 -8.91 -1.91
C SER A 26 -16.27 -7.72 -2.86
N LEU A 27 -17.30 -6.88 -2.67
CA LEU A 27 -17.58 -5.72 -3.50
C LEU A 27 -16.62 -4.55 -3.20
N ILE A 28 -16.27 -4.32 -1.93
CA ILE A 28 -15.36 -3.24 -1.52
C ILE A 28 -13.88 -3.62 -1.63
N LYS A 29 -13.52 -4.90 -1.55
CA LYS A 29 -12.11 -5.36 -1.60
C LYS A 29 -11.32 -4.82 -2.81
N PRO A 30 -11.84 -4.81 -4.05
CA PRO A 30 -11.13 -4.22 -5.19
C PRO A 30 -10.82 -2.71 -5.03
N PHE A 31 -11.71 -1.98 -4.36
CA PHE A 31 -11.54 -0.55 -4.10
C PHE A 31 -10.55 -0.27 -2.96
N ILE A 32 -10.46 -1.18 -1.99
CA ILE A 32 -9.45 -1.13 -0.92
C ILE A 32 -8.07 -1.47 -1.49
N ASP A 33 -7.97 -2.52 -2.29
CA ASP A 33 -6.72 -3.00 -2.89
C ASP A 33 -6.16 -2.03 -3.94
N SER A 34 -7.03 -1.34 -4.69
CA SER A 34 -6.58 -0.30 -5.63
C SER A 34 -6.06 0.95 -4.91
N ARG A 35 -6.72 1.40 -3.83
CA ARG A 35 -6.23 2.50 -2.99
C ARG A 35 -4.92 2.16 -2.28
N SER A 36 -4.76 0.94 -1.80
CA SER A 36 -3.53 0.51 -1.14
C SER A 36 -2.36 0.48 -2.13
N LYS A 37 -2.58 0.08 -3.39
CA LYS A 37 -1.56 0.08 -4.45
C LYS A 37 -1.17 1.48 -4.94
N GLN A 38 -2.10 2.43 -4.92
CA GLN A 38 -1.85 3.83 -5.27
C GLN A 38 -1.20 4.64 -4.14
N ARG A 39 -1.11 4.07 -2.93
CA ARG A 39 -0.53 4.73 -1.77
C ARG A 39 0.98 4.83 -1.91
N TRP A 40 1.51 5.98 -1.48
CA TRP A 40 2.93 6.17 -1.22
C TRP A 40 3.23 5.77 0.22
N ILE A 41 4.19 4.87 0.40
CA ILE A 41 4.61 4.34 1.70
C ILE A 41 5.93 4.95 2.15
N THR A 42 6.16 5.02 3.45
CA THR A 42 7.42 5.52 4.02
C THR A 42 8.54 4.50 3.84
N THR A 43 9.78 4.94 4.10
CA THR A 43 10.92 4.01 4.14
C THR A 43 10.75 2.96 5.25
N GLU A 44 10.13 3.32 6.37
CA GLU A 44 9.87 2.40 7.49
C GLU A 44 8.86 1.32 7.10
N GLU A 45 7.74 1.72 6.50
CA GLU A 45 6.70 0.80 6.01
C GLU A 45 7.25 -0.14 4.91
N LEU A 46 8.09 0.38 4.02
CA LEU A 46 8.77 -0.45 3.02
C LEU A 46 9.67 -1.49 3.70
N CYS A 47 10.47 -1.07 4.68
CA CYS A 47 11.38 -1.97 5.39
C CYS A 47 10.63 -3.07 6.13
N GLU A 48 9.53 -2.72 6.79
CA GLU A 48 8.63 -3.68 7.44
C GLU A 48 8.05 -4.68 6.43
N ALA A 49 7.54 -4.17 5.30
CA ALA A 49 6.96 -5.01 4.25
C ALA A 49 7.97 -6.01 3.65
N ILE A 50 9.25 -5.62 3.52
CA ILE A 50 10.29 -6.49 2.95
C ILE A 50 11.11 -7.27 4.00
N GLY A 51 10.74 -7.18 5.28
CA GLY A 51 11.40 -7.90 6.36
C GLY A 51 12.84 -7.45 6.63
N THR A 52 13.12 -6.15 6.54
CA THR A 52 14.44 -5.55 6.85
C THR A 52 14.32 -4.39 7.83
N SER A 53 15.45 -3.86 8.30
CA SER A 53 15.51 -2.66 9.12
C SER A 53 15.86 -1.43 8.27
N THR A 54 15.38 -0.24 8.69
CA THR A 54 15.73 1.04 8.05
C THR A 54 17.24 1.27 8.02
N SER A 55 17.96 0.85 9.07
CA SER A 55 19.42 0.96 9.14
C SER A 55 20.12 0.08 8.08
N SER A 56 19.64 -1.14 7.86
CA SER A 56 20.14 -2.04 6.81
C SER A 56 19.81 -1.48 5.42
N TRP A 57 18.59 -0.98 5.24
CA TRP A 57 18.14 -0.34 4.01
C TRP A 57 19.00 0.87 3.62
N HIS A 58 19.28 1.77 4.57
CA HIS A 58 20.11 2.94 4.30
C HIS A 58 21.59 2.61 4.02
N LYS A 59 22.09 1.45 4.46
CA LYS A 59 23.44 0.98 4.13
C LYS A 59 23.50 0.15 2.85
N SER A 60 22.35 -0.13 2.23
CA SER A 60 22.24 -1.01 1.08
C SER A 60 22.39 -0.27 -0.23
N GLU A 61 23.13 -0.85 -1.19
CA GLU A 61 23.15 -0.36 -2.57
C GLU A 61 21.83 -0.60 -3.32
N VAL A 62 20.96 -1.49 -2.81
CA VAL A 62 19.62 -1.73 -3.39
C VAL A 62 18.81 -0.45 -3.44
N ARG A 63 18.98 0.48 -2.48
CA ARG A 63 18.30 1.78 -2.48
C ARG A 63 18.64 2.67 -3.68
N ASN A 64 19.75 2.37 -4.35
CA ASN A 64 20.26 3.06 -5.55
C ASN A 64 19.95 2.29 -6.85
N HIS A 65 19.34 1.11 -6.76
CA HIS A 65 18.99 0.31 -7.93
C HIS A 65 18.00 1.09 -8.82
N PRO A 66 18.14 1.10 -10.16
CA PRO A 66 17.30 1.90 -11.06
C PRO A 66 15.79 1.72 -10.84
N VAL A 67 15.35 0.49 -10.59
CA VAL A 67 13.93 0.17 -10.29
C VAL A 67 13.47 0.81 -8.98
N VAL A 68 14.29 0.74 -7.92
CA VAL A 68 13.98 1.33 -6.61
C VAL A 68 13.96 2.86 -6.69
N VAL A 69 14.87 3.44 -7.49
CA VAL A 69 14.92 4.88 -7.75
C VAL A 69 13.71 5.35 -8.56
N ALA A 70 13.26 4.58 -9.54
CA ALA A 70 12.05 4.89 -10.30
C ALA A 70 10.78 4.79 -9.43
N ALA A 71 10.76 3.86 -8.47
CA ALA A 71 9.64 3.66 -7.55
C ALA A 71 9.56 4.68 -6.40
N ARG A 72 10.55 5.57 -6.24
CA ARG A 72 10.60 6.53 -5.13
C ARG A 72 10.24 7.95 -5.55
N ARG A 73 9.56 8.68 -4.66
CA ARG A 73 9.36 10.13 -4.77
C ARG A 73 10.60 10.87 -4.31
N THR A 74 11.22 11.64 -5.20
CA THR A 74 12.45 12.40 -4.94
C THR A 74 12.20 13.80 -4.39
N ASP A 75 10.97 14.29 -4.49
CA ASP A 75 10.52 15.59 -3.99
C ASP A 75 10.33 15.62 -2.45
N THR A 76 10.32 14.45 -1.81
CA THR A 76 10.16 14.32 -0.35
C THR A 76 11.42 13.79 0.33
N ARG A 77 11.75 14.32 1.51
CA ARG A 77 12.70 13.71 2.46
C ARG A 77 12.03 13.56 3.84
N PRO A 78 12.01 12.37 4.45
CA PRO A 78 12.49 11.07 3.94
C PRO A 78 11.74 10.61 2.67
N TYR A 79 12.42 9.80 1.83
CA TYR A 79 11.85 9.31 0.58
C TYR A 79 10.62 8.42 0.82
N LYS A 80 9.66 8.51 -0.09
CA LYS A 80 8.48 7.65 -0.14
C LYS A 80 8.53 6.74 -1.35
N TYR A 81 7.92 5.57 -1.28
CA TYR A 81 7.91 4.56 -2.35
C TYR A 81 6.48 4.22 -2.76
N GLN A 82 6.28 3.85 -4.01
CA GLN A 82 4.98 3.41 -4.49
C GLN A 82 4.67 2.00 -3.95
N ALA A 83 3.55 1.84 -3.25
CA ALA A 83 3.18 0.55 -2.65
C ALA A 83 3.06 -0.58 -3.67
N SER A 84 2.60 -0.28 -4.89
CA SER A 84 2.52 -1.28 -5.96
C SER A 84 3.88 -1.85 -6.39
N MET A 85 4.99 -1.21 -6.02
CA MET A 85 6.34 -1.63 -6.38
C MET A 85 7.02 -2.44 -5.26
N ILE A 86 6.38 -2.68 -4.12
CA ILE A 86 6.96 -3.45 -3.00
C ILE A 86 7.47 -4.82 -3.49
N ASP A 87 6.67 -5.55 -4.28
CA ASP A 87 7.03 -6.90 -4.74
C ASP A 87 8.28 -6.90 -5.64
N GLU A 88 8.46 -5.87 -6.45
CA GLU A 88 9.65 -5.72 -7.30
C GLU A 88 10.88 -5.37 -6.48
N ILE A 89 10.72 -4.46 -5.50
CA ILE A 89 11.78 -4.08 -4.57
C ILE A 89 12.20 -5.29 -3.73
N GLN A 90 11.26 -6.12 -3.28
CA GLN A 90 11.52 -7.36 -2.56
C GLN A 90 12.39 -8.32 -3.38
N LYS A 91 12.05 -8.54 -4.65
CA LYS A 91 12.83 -9.43 -5.52
C LYS A 91 14.30 -8.99 -5.63
N ILE A 92 14.52 -7.70 -5.85
CA ILE A 92 15.87 -7.12 -5.93
C ILE A 92 16.60 -7.28 -4.58
N TRP A 93 15.89 -7.07 -3.48
CA TRP A 93 16.43 -7.25 -2.14
C TRP A 93 16.87 -8.69 -1.87
N ASP A 94 16.05 -9.67 -2.22
CA ASP A 94 16.34 -11.09 -2.04
C ASP A 94 17.48 -11.59 -2.95
N GLU A 95 17.54 -11.11 -4.19
CA GLU A 95 18.65 -11.40 -5.11
C GLU A 95 19.99 -10.94 -4.55
N ARG A 96 20.01 -9.77 -3.90
CA ARG A 96 21.21 -9.26 -3.22
C ARG A 96 21.61 -10.12 -2.01
N ARG A 97 20.65 -10.72 -1.30
CA ARG A 97 20.93 -11.58 -0.13
C ARG A 97 21.44 -12.97 -0.50
N LYS A 98 21.19 -13.42 -1.74
CA LYS A 98 21.67 -14.69 -2.28
C LYS A 98 23.10 -14.62 -2.84
N ARG A 99 23.65 -13.43 -3.03
CA ARG A 99 25.05 -13.18 -3.40
C ARG A 99 25.90 -12.97 -2.17
#